data_AF-A0A3M1CAS6-F1
#
_entry.id   AF-A0A3M1CAS6-F1
#
_cell.length_a   1.000
_cell.length_b   1.000
_cell.length_c   1.000
_cell.angle_alpha   90.00
_cell.angle_beta   90.00
_cell.angle_gamma   90.00
#
_symmetry.space_group_name_H-M   'P 1'
#
loop_
_entity.id
_entity.type
_entity.pdbx_description
1 polymer ?
#
loop_
_entity_poly.entity_id
_entity_poly.type
_entity_poly.pdbx_seq_one_letter_code
_entity_poly.pdbx_strand_id
1 'polypeptide(L)'
;MSEFAELQARIARALDRIGAGLELLERRDEAPGADERDAEIERLTAALEEERGANAQLEERVRVLSARQEQALAGLQAEVDRLRARLDEEEEALARMQKANEALRANNAMLRESMAAGLAEPHLVNKSMMAELAALRAARAAEGDEIKAVLAEIDEMLAAADGEETANA
;
A
#
# COMPACT_ATOMS: atom_id res chain seq x y z
N MET A 1 45.52 72.02 -47.78
CA MET A 1 45.41 70.82 -48.62
C MET A 1 45.35 69.54 -47.78
N SER A 2 46.24 69.35 -46.79
CA SER A 2 46.26 68.16 -45.89
C SER A 2 45.00 68.02 -45.00
N GLU A 3 44.60 69.10 -44.32
CA GLU A 3 43.46 69.08 -43.38
C GLU A 3 42.12 68.72 -44.03
N PHE A 4 41.92 69.13 -45.29
CA PHE A 4 40.72 68.80 -46.04
C PHE A 4 40.66 67.30 -46.38
N ALA A 5 41.78 66.69 -46.77
CA ALA A 5 41.86 65.26 -47.03
C ALA A 5 41.68 64.42 -45.76
N GLU A 6 42.19 64.90 -44.63
CA GLU A 6 42.02 64.25 -43.32
C GLU A 6 40.56 64.32 -42.84
N LEU A 7 39.90 65.47 -43.02
CA LEU A 7 38.46 65.61 -42.78
C LEU A 7 37.63 64.72 -43.70
N GLN A 8 37.97 64.62 -44.99
CA GLN A 8 37.30 63.71 -45.93
C GLN A 8 37.46 62.24 -45.53
N ALA A 9 38.67 61.80 -45.15
CA ALA A 9 38.91 60.44 -44.68
C ALA A 9 38.13 60.12 -43.39
N ARG A 10 38.03 61.10 -42.47
CA ARG A 10 37.28 60.95 -41.23
C ARG A 10 35.77 60.91 -41.47
N ILE A 11 35.25 61.71 -42.41
CA ILE A 11 33.84 61.68 -42.81
C ILE A 11 33.51 60.35 -43.48
N ALA A 12 34.33 59.87 -44.41
CA ALA A 12 34.13 58.56 -45.06
C ALA A 12 34.04 57.43 -44.03
N ARG A 13 34.97 57.40 -43.07
CA ARG A 13 34.97 56.39 -41.99
C ARG A 13 33.77 56.52 -41.05
N ALA A 14 33.27 57.74 -40.83
CA ALA A 14 32.06 57.96 -40.03
C ALA A 14 30.80 57.50 -40.78
N LEU A 15 30.72 57.75 -42.09
CA LEU A 15 29.62 57.29 -42.94
C LEU A 15 29.59 55.77 -43.07
N ASP A 16 30.75 55.12 -43.25
CA ASP A 16 30.84 53.64 -43.25
C ASP A 16 30.37 53.04 -41.93
N ARG A 17 30.72 53.69 -40.80
CA ARG A 17 30.27 53.26 -39.47
C ARG A 17 28.78 53.46 -39.27
N ILE A 18 28.21 54.53 -39.81
CA ILE A 18 26.77 54.80 -39.79
C ILE A 18 26.04 53.78 -40.67
N GLY A 19 26.55 53.49 -41.88
CA GLY A 19 26.02 52.47 -42.77
C GLY A 19 25.99 51.08 -42.11
N ALA A 20 27.11 50.65 -41.53
CA ALA A 20 27.18 49.40 -40.79
C ALA A 20 26.26 49.39 -39.55
N GLY A 21 26.09 50.53 -38.90
CA GLY A 21 25.16 50.68 -37.77
C GLY A 21 23.69 50.61 -38.18
N LEU A 22 23.35 51.15 -39.35
CA LEU A 22 22.00 51.09 -39.93
C LEU A 22 21.65 49.68 -40.40
N GLU A 23 22.56 48.98 -41.06
CA GLU A 23 22.37 47.56 -41.44
C GLU A 23 22.15 46.67 -40.21
N LEU A 24 22.85 46.95 -39.11
CA LEU A 24 22.67 46.22 -37.85
C LEU A 24 21.32 46.54 -37.20
N LEU A 25 20.82 47.77 -37.33
CA LEU A 25 19.49 48.16 -36.85
C LEU A 25 18.39 47.51 -37.71
N GLU A 26 18.52 47.52 -39.04
CA GLU A 26 17.58 46.85 -39.95
C GLU A 26 17.45 45.36 -39.65
N ARG A 27 18.57 44.64 -39.44
CA ARG A 27 18.54 43.23 -39.02
C ARG A 27 17.97 42.98 -37.62
N ARG A 28 17.90 44.02 -36.79
CA ARG A 28 17.36 43.95 -35.42
C ARG A 28 15.88 44.34 -35.38
N ASP A 29 15.47 45.19 -36.33
CA ASP A 29 14.09 45.59 -36.63
C ASP A 29 13.39 44.60 -37.59
N GLU A 30 14.12 43.64 -38.16
CA GLU A 30 13.63 42.30 -38.53
C GLU A 30 13.17 41.54 -37.27
N ALA A 31 12.26 42.16 -36.53
CA ALA A 31 11.36 41.47 -35.63
C ALA A 31 10.61 40.41 -36.46
N PRO A 32 10.41 39.19 -35.93
CA PRO A 32 9.51 38.25 -36.57
C PRO A 32 8.19 38.96 -36.83
N GLY A 33 7.72 38.89 -38.07
CA GLY A 33 6.53 39.60 -38.52
C GLY A 33 5.34 39.28 -37.61
N ALA A 34 4.33 40.15 -37.55
CA ALA A 34 3.14 39.90 -36.75
C ALA A 34 2.57 38.48 -37.00
N ASP A 35 2.55 38.06 -38.26
CA ASP A 35 2.12 36.72 -38.70
C ASP A 35 2.98 35.57 -38.14
N GLU A 36 4.30 35.75 -38.01
CA GLU A 36 5.21 34.74 -37.44
C GLU A 36 5.05 34.61 -35.92
N ARG A 37 4.76 35.72 -35.23
CA ARG A 37 4.48 35.73 -33.80
C ARG A 37 3.14 35.08 -33.49
N ASP A 38 2.11 35.38 -34.30
CA ASP A 38 0.79 34.79 -34.16
C ASP A 38 0.85 33.28 -34.42
N ALA A 39 1.59 32.83 -35.44
CA ALA A 39 1.84 31.41 -35.69
C ALA A 39 2.58 30.71 -34.52
N GLU A 40 3.53 31.40 -33.87
CA GLU A 40 4.22 30.85 -32.69
C GLU A 40 3.29 30.75 -31.47
N ILE A 41 2.44 31.76 -31.25
CA ILE A 41 1.45 31.76 -30.17
C ILE A 41 0.46 30.60 -30.37
N GLU A 42 -0.01 30.38 -31.60
CA GLU A 42 -0.89 29.25 -31.91
C GLU A 42 -0.22 27.90 -31.65
N ARG A 43 1.05 27.72 -32.06
CA ARG A 43 1.81 26.49 -31.78
C ARG A 43 2.00 26.25 -30.29
N LEU A 44 2.40 27.27 -29.53
CA LEU A 44 2.59 27.16 -28.09
C LEU A 44 1.28 26.90 -27.34
N THR A 45 0.18 27.50 -27.81
CA THR A 45 -1.15 27.27 -27.25
C THR A 45 -1.59 25.83 -27.49
N ALA A 46 -1.41 25.31 -28.70
CA ALA A 46 -1.72 23.92 -29.02
C ALA A 46 -0.90 22.93 -28.17
N ALA A 47 0.40 23.16 -28.02
CA ALA A 47 1.26 22.33 -27.17
C ALA A 47 0.86 22.41 -25.68
N LEU A 48 0.46 23.59 -25.19
CA LEU A 48 0.00 23.75 -23.81
C LEU A 48 -1.30 22.99 -23.56
N GLU A 49 -2.24 23.01 -24.50
CA GLU A 49 -3.49 22.26 -24.38
C GLU A 49 -3.26 20.73 -24.46
N GLU A 50 -2.32 20.28 -25.29
CA GLU A 50 -1.88 18.88 -25.33
C GLU A 50 -1.29 18.43 -23.98
N GLU A 51 -0.35 19.20 -23.43
CA GLU A 51 0.27 18.93 -22.13
C GLU A 51 -0.74 18.98 -20.98
N ARG A 52 -1.70 19.91 -21.01
CA ARG A 52 -2.81 19.95 -20.04
C ARG A 52 -3.68 18.71 -20.12
N GLY A 53 -3.98 18.24 -21.33
CA GLY A 53 -4.72 17.00 -21.55
C GLY A 53 -3.97 15.78 -21.02
N ALA A 54 -2.67 15.68 -21.30
CA ALA A 54 -1.82 14.61 -20.79
C ALA A 54 -1.72 14.64 -19.26
N ASN A 55 -1.56 15.82 -18.67
CA ASN A 55 -1.49 15.98 -17.22
C ASN A 55 -2.80 15.59 -16.54
N ALA A 56 -3.96 16.02 -17.06
CA ALA A 56 -5.26 15.60 -16.54
C ALA A 56 -5.46 14.08 -16.57
N GLN A 57 -4.99 13.40 -17.62
CA GLN A 57 -5.03 11.94 -17.70
C GLN A 57 -4.10 11.28 -16.66
N LEU A 58 -2.90 11.83 -16.45
CA LEU A 58 -1.97 11.34 -15.45
C LEU A 58 -2.50 11.55 -14.03
N GLU A 59 -3.08 12.71 -13.73
CA GLU A 59 -3.73 12.98 -12.44
C GLU A 59 -4.86 11.99 -12.15
N GLU A 60 -5.69 11.68 -13.15
CA GLU A 60 -6.74 10.67 -13.00
C GLU A 60 -6.16 9.27 -12.76
N ARG A 61 -5.11 8.89 -13.50
CA ARG A 61 -4.43 7.60 -13.29
C ARG A 61 -3.81 7.50 -11.90
N VAL A 62 -3.20 8.57 -11.42
CA VAL A 62 -2.65 8.64 -10.05
C VAL A 62 -3.77 8.52 -9.04
N ARG A 63 -4.89 9.24 -9.22
CA ARG A 63 -6.05 9.16 -8.32
C ARG A 63 -6.59 7.74 -8.22
N VAL A 64 -6.80 7.07 -9.36
CA VAL A 64 -7.28 5.68 -9.41
C VAL A 64 -6.28 4.73 -8.77
N LEU A 65 -4.97 4.91 -9.03
CA LEU A 65 -3.94 4.06 -8.44
C LEU A 65 -3.86 4.25 -6.92
N SER A 66 -3.90 5.49 -6.43
CA SER A 66 -3.91 5.80 -5.01
C SER A 66 -5.13 5.20 -4.32
N ALA A 67 -6.33 5.33 -4.90
CA ALA A 67 -7.55 4.72 -4.34
C ALA A 67 -7.44 3.18 -4.25
N ARG A 68 -6.87 2.53 -5.28
CA ARG A 68 -6.61 1.08 -5.26
C ARG A 68 -5.59 0.69 -4.19
N GLN A 69 -4.53 1.48 -4.02
CA GLN A 69 -3.52 1.25 -3.00
C GLN A 69 -4.10 1.41 -1.59
N GLU A 70 -4.89 2.45 -1.35
CA GLU A 70 -5.58 2.66 -0.08
C GLU A 70 -6.51 1.50 0.25
N GLN A 71 -7.29 1.02 -0.73
CA GLN A 71 -8.16 -0.14 -0.55
C GLN A 71 -7.35 -1.42 -0.24
N ALA A 72 -6.25 -1.66 -0.95
CA ALA A 72 -5.39 -2.82 -0.72
C ALA A 72 -4.72 -2.76 0.67
N LEU A 73 -4.26 -1.58 1.10
CA LEU A 73 -3.69 -1.36 2.42
C LEU A 73 -4.74 -1.57 3.52
N ALA A 74 -5.97 -1.09 3.32
CA ALA A 74 -7.06 -1.31 4.26
C ALA A 74 -7.40 -2.81 4.40
N GLY A 75 -7.45 -3.54 3.28
CA GLY A 75 -7.66 -4.99 3.27
C GLY A 75 -6.54 -5.75 4.00
N LEU A 76 -5.28 -5.40 3.72
CA LEU A 76 -4.14 -6.02 4.39
C LEU A 76 -4.11 -5.71 5.89
N GLN A 77 -4.47 -4.49 6.29
CA GLN A 77 -4.55 -4.11 7.70
C GLN A 77 -5.63 -4.92 8.43
N ALA A 78 -6.80 -5.10 7.81
CA ALA A 78 -7.87 -5.93 8.35
C ALA A 78 -7.43 -7.40 8.50
N GLU A 79 -6.71 -7.95 7.52
CA GLU A 79 -6.16 -9.31 7.56
C GLU A 79 -5.15 -9.47 8.70
N VAL A 80 -4.25 -8.49 8.89
CA VAL A 80 -3.30 -8.48 10.01
C VAL A 80 -4.01 -8.47 11.35
N ASP A 81 -5.06 -7.66 11.49
CA ASP A 81 -5.82 -7.58 12.75
C ASP A 81 -6.61 -8.88 13.01
N ARG A 82 -7.17 -9.51 11.97
CA ARG A 82 -7.79 -10.85 12.04
C ARG A 82 -6.79 -11.92 12.49
N LEU A 83 -5.59 -11.94 11.90
CA LEU A 83 -4.53 -12.90 12.24
C LEU A 83 -4.01 -12.70 13.67
N ARG A 84 -3.90 -11.46 14.13
CA ARG A 84 -3.54 -11.17 15.54
C ARG A 84 -4.58 -11.70 16.52
N ALA A 85 -5.87 -11.47 16.23
CA ALA A 85 -6.94 -12.00 17.08
C ALA A 85 -6.92 -13.54 17.15
N ARG A 86 -6.70 -14.21 16.01
CA ARG A 86 -6.54 -15.68 15.99
C ARG A 86 -5.33 -16.14 16.79
N LEU A 87 -4.20 -15.43 16.70
CA LEU A 87 -3.01 -15.76 17.48
C LEU A 87 -3.29 -15.67 18.98
N ASP A 88 -3.96 -14.61 19.44
CA ASP A 88 -4.32 -14.44 20.85
C ASP A 88 -5.24 -15.59 21.33
N GLU A 89 -6.23 -15.97 20.52
CA GLU A 89 -7.12 -17.11 20.83
C GLU A 89 -6.36 -18.44 20.95
N GLU A 90 -5.42 -18.70 20.04
CA GLU A 90 -4.57 -19.89 20.05
C GLU A 90 -3.60 -19.90 21.24
N GLU A 91 -3.02 -18.75 21.61
CA GLU A 91 -2.18 -18.62 22.80
C GLU A 91 -2.95 -18.96 24.07
N GLU A 92 -4.19 -18.48 24.19
CA GLU A 92 -5.05 -18.86 25.31
C GLU A 92 -5.41 -20.35 25.30
N ALA A 93 -5.70 -20.93 24.13
CA ALA A 93 -6.00 -22.35 23.99
C ALA A 93 -4.80 -23.21 24.42
N LEU A 94 -3.59 -22.83 23.98
CA LEU A 94 -2.35 -23.48 24.37
C LEU A 94 -2.11 -23.39 25.88
N ALA A 95 -2.32 -22.22 26.49
CA ALA A 95 -2.20 -22.04 27.93
C ALA A 95 -3.19 -22.92 28.71
N ARG A 96 -4.44 -23.03 28.24
CA ARG A 96 -5.44 -23.95 28.81
C ARG A 96 -4.99 -25.41 28.71
N MET A 97 -4.45 -25.82 27.56
CA MET A 97 -3.96 -27.18 27.33
C MET A 97 -2.74 -27.51 28.20
N GLN A 98 -1.79 -26.58 28.35
CA GLN A 98 -0.63 -26.76 29.21
C GLN A 98 -1.06 -26.96 30.67
N LYS A 99 -1.96 -26.10 31.17
CA LYS A 99 -2.51 -26.22 32.54
C LYS A 99 -3.25 -27.54 32.75
N ALA A 100 -4.02 -28.00 31.77
CA ALA A 100 -4.70 -29.29 31.85
C ALA A 100 -3.69 -30.45 31.91
N ASN A 101 -2.63 -30.41 31.11
CA ASN A 101 -1.56 -31.42 31.13
C ASN A 101 -0.78 -31.43 32.46
N GLU A 102 -0.47 -30.26 33.02
CA GLU A 102 0.15 -30.16 34.35
C GLU A 102 -0.74 -30.78 35.43
N ALA A 103 -2.04 -30.46 35.41
CA ALA A 103 -3.01 -31.03 36.33
C ALA A 103 -3.09 -32.56 36.19
N LEU A 104 -3.11 -33.09 34.96
CA LEU A 104 -3.10 -34.53 34.69
C LEU A 104 -1.81 -35.21 35.20
N ARG A 105 -0.64 -34.61 34.97
CA ARG A 105 0.64 -35.13 35.47
C ARG A 105 0.70 -35.17 36.99
N ALA A 106 0.27 -34.08 37.64
CA ALA A 106 0.17 -34.01 39.09
C ALA A 106 -0.78 -35.07 39.64
N ASN A 107 -1.92 -35.28 38.97
CA ASN A 107 -2.87 -36.30 39.35
C ASN A 107 -2.30 -37.72 39.23
N ASN A 108 -1.66 -38.02 38.10
CA ASN A 108 -1.02 -39.31 37.89
C ASN A 108 0.07 -39.59 38.94
N ALA A 109 0.83 -38.57 39.33
CA ALA A 109 1.81 -38.68 40.42
C ALA A 109 1.15 -39.01 41.76
N MET A 110 0.09 -38.28 42.14
CA MET A 110 -0.68 -38.55 43.37
C MET A 110 -1.29 -39.96 43.37
N LEU A 111 -1.84 -40.40 42.23
CA LEU A 111 -2.40 -41.75 42.10
C LEU A 111 -1.32 -42.81 42.28
N ARG A 112 -0.14 -42.65 41.64
CA ARG A 112 1.00 -43.56 41.80
C ARG A 112 1.49 -43.63 43.24
N GLU A 113 1.60 -42.49 43.92
CA GLU A 113 2.00 -42.42 45.33
C GLU A 113 0.97 -43.13 46.23
N SER A 114 -0.32 -42.91 46.00
CA SER A 114 -1.38 -43.58 46.77
C SER A 114 -1.44 -45.09 46.55
N MET A 115 -1.21 -45.54 45.32
CA MET A 115 -1.13 -46.96 44.98
C MET A 115 0.11 -47.61 45.61
N ALA A 116 1.25 -46.91 45.61
CA ALA A 116 2.47 -47.36 46.28
C ALA A 116 2.31 -47.42 47.81
N ALA A 117 1.52 -46.51 48.38
CA ALA A 117 1.19 -46.50 49.81
C ALA A 117 0.08 -47.52 50.19
N GLY A 118 -0.53 -48.21 49.21
CA GLY A 118 -1.68 -49.09 49.44
C GLY A 118 -2.96 -48.35 49.87
N LEU A 119 -2.96 -47.01 49.76
CA LEU A 119 -4.03 -46.10 50.16
C LEU A 119 -4.79 -45.63 48.92
N ALA A 120 -5.33 -46.55 48.12
CA ALA A 120 -6.17 -46.21 46.98
C ALA A 120 -7.49 -45.57 47.48
N GLU A 121 -7.45 -44.28 47.80
CA GLU A 121 -8.57 -43.57 48.38
C GLU A 121 -9.53 -43.06 47.29
N PRO A 122 -10.87 -43.19 47.47
CA PRO A 122 -11.87 -42.76 46.50
C PRO A 122 -11.76 -41.29 46.04
N HIS A 123 -11.20 -40.41 46.88
CA HIS A 123 -11.05 -38.99 46.57
C HIS A 123 -10.00 -38.72 45.47
N LEU A 124 -9.00 -39.59 45.30
CA LEU A 124 -7.98 -39.47 44.24
C LEU A 124 -8.53 -39.91 42.89
N VAL A 125 -9.37 -40.95 42.87
CA VAL A 125 -10.09 -41.36 41.67
C VAL A 125 -11.01 -40.23 41.20
N ASN A 126 -11.77 -39.61 42.10
CA ASN A 126 -12.60 -38.46 41.76
C ASN A 126 -11.78 -37.28 41.23
N LYS A 127 -10.62 -36.98 41.83
CA LYS A 127 -9.72 -35.93 41.34
C LYS A 127 -9.21 -36.27 39.94
N SER A 128 -8.83 -37.53 39.68
CA SER A 128 -8.39 -38.02 38.35
C SER A 128 -9.47 -37.86 37.32
N MET A 129 -10.68 -38.31 37.65
CA MET A 129 -11.85 -38.18 36.77
C MET A 129 -12.19 -36.71 36.47
N MET A 130 -12.05 -35.81 37.45
CA MET A 130 -12.23 -34.38 37.22
C MET A 130 -11.16 -33.77 36.30
N ALA A 131 -9.89 -34.20 36.44
CA ALA A 131 -8.81 -33.75 35.57
C ALA A 131 -8.98 -34.26 34.13
N GLU A 132 -9.38 -35.51 33.95
CA GLU A 132 -9.73 -36.08 32.64
C GLU A 132 -10.93 -35.37 32.00
N LEU A 133 -11.97 -35.08 32.79
CA LEU A 133 -13.14 -34.34 32.30
C LEU A 133 -12.77 -32.90 31.90
N ALA A 134 -11.86 -32.26 32.62
CA ALA A 134 -11.34 -30.94 32.25
C ALA A 134 -10.52 -31.00 30.94
N ALA A 135 -9.68 -32.02 30.78
CA ALA A 135 -8.91 -32.24 29.55
C ALA A 135 -9.82 -32.55 28.34
N LEU A 136 -10.81 -33.42 28.51
CA LEU A 136 -11.82 -33.72 27.47
C LEU A 136 -12.61 -32.48 27.06
N ARG A 137 -13.00 -31.63 28.02
CA ARG A 137 -13.69 -30.36 27.73
C ARG A 137 -12.79 -29.39 26.98
N ALA A 138 -11.52 -29.29 27.34
CA ALA A 138 -10.56 -28.44 26.63
C ALA A 138 -10.35 -28.91 25.19
N ALA A 139 -10.20 -30.22 24.98
CA ALA A 139 -10.10 -30.81 23.64
C ALA A 139 -11.37 -30.55 22.80
N ARG A 140 -12.56 -30.78 23.37
CA ARG A 140 -13.85 -30.50 22.70
C ARG A 140 -14.04 -29.02 22.36
N ALA A 141 -13.53 -28.11 23.19
CA ALA A 141 -13.58 -26.68 22.92
C ALA A 141 -12.68 -26.33 21.72
N ALA A 142 -11.44 -26.82 21.72
CA ALA A 142 -10.50 -26.62 20.61
C ALA A 142 -11.05 -27.18 19.28
N GLU A 143 -11.59 -28.41 19.29
CA GLU A 143 -12.27 -28.98 18.12
C GLU A 143 -13.45 -28.10 17.64
N GLY A 144 -14.21 -27.53 18.57
CA GLY A 144 -15.32 -26.63 18.25
C GLY A 144 -14.86 -25.32 17.62
N ASP A 145 -13.74 -24.77 18.08
CA ASP A 145 -13.18 -23.53 17.53
C ASP A 145 -12.54 -23.78 16.15
N GLU A 146 -11.88 -24.93 15.95
CA GLU A 146 -11.39 -25.35 14.63
C GLU A 146 -12.55 -25.52 13.62
N ILE A 147 -13.64 -26.18 14.01
CA ILE A 147 -14.83 -26.32 13.15
C ILE A 147 -15.42 -24.95 12.79
N LYS A 148 -15.53 -24.02 13.74
CA LYS A 148 -16.01 -22.66 13.45
C LYS A 148 -15.09 -21.93 12.47
N ALA A 149 -13.77 -22.06 12.63
CA ALA A 149 -12.81 -21.44 11.73
C ALA A 149 -12.97 -21.99 10.30
N VAL A 150 -13.11 -23.32 10.15
CA VAL A 150 -13.37 -23.96 8.85
C VAL A 150 -14.70 -23.50 8.25
N LEU A 151 -15.77 -23.43 9.05
CA LEU A 151 -17.07 -22.95 8.57
C LEU A 151 -17.01 -21.50 8.10
N ALA A 152 -16.32 -20.62 8.85
CA ALA A 152 -16.14 -19.23 8.46
C ALA A 152 -15.38 -19.10 7.12
N GLU A 153 -14.38 -19.95 6.89
CA GLU A 153 -13.62 -19.97 5.64
C GLU A 153 -14.45 -20.51 4.47
N ILE A 154 -15.29 -21.53 4.70
CA ILE A 154 -16.26 -22.02 3.71
C ILE A 154 -17.29 -20.93 3.38
N ASP A 155 -17.83 -20.23 4.38
CA ASP A 155 -18.79 -19.13 4.17
C ASP A 155 -18.16 -17.99 3.36
N GLU A 156 -16.89 -17.67 3.62
CA GLU A 156 -16.12 -16.68 2.87
C GLU A 156 -15.90 -17.10 1.42
N MET A 157 -15.56 -18.37 1.16
CA MET A 157 -15.44 -18.93 -0.19
C MET A 157 -16.77 -18.92 -0.95
N LEU A 158 -17.88 -19.24 -0.28
CA LEU A 158 -19.23 -19.20 -0.87
C LEU A 158 -19.63 -17.77 -1.23
N ALA A 159 -19.40 -16.81 -0.33
CA ALA A 159 -19.67 -15.41 -0.58
C ALA A 159 -18.82 -14.86 -1.75
N ALA A 160 -17.58 -15.31 -1.89
CA ALA A 160 -16.73 -14.97 -3.04
C ALA A 160 -17.28 -15.56 -4.35
N ALA A 161 -17.75 -16.81 -4.34
CA ALA A 161 -18.33 -17.46 -5.52
C ALA A 161 -19.63 -16.79 -6.00
N ASP A 162 -20.54 -16.44 -5.08
CA ASP A 162 -21.78 -15.72 -5.39
C ASP A 162 -21.50 -14.27 -5.91
N GLY A 163 -20.42 -13.66 -5.41
CA GLY A 163 -19.92 -12.36 -5.88
C GLY A 163 -19.37 -12.39 -7.30
N GLU A 164 -18.70 -13.48 -7.71
CA GLU A 164 -18.21 -13.66 -9.08
C GLU A 164 -19.33 -13.94 -10.09
N GLU A 165 -20.40 -14.63 -9.68
CA GLU A 165 -21.53 -14.95 -10.56
C GLU A 165 -22.41 -13.72 -10.86
N THR A 166 -22.48 -12.76 -9.93
CA THR A 166 -23.19 -11.47 -10.12
C THR A 166 -22.37 -10.40 -10.83
N ALA A 167 -21.04 -10.51 -10.84
CA ALA A 167 -20.14 -9.59 -11.56
C ALA A 167 -19.97 -9.94 -13.06
N ASN A 168 -20.28 -11.18 -13.46
CA ASN A 168 -20.19 -11.69 -14.83
C ASN A 168 -21.53 -11.76 -15.59
N ALA A 169 -22.64 -11.31 -14.97
CA ALA A 169 -23.97 -11.21 -15.58
C ALA A 169 -24.33 -9.74 -15.91
#